data_AF-A0A5C7P0G8-F1
#
_entry.id   AF-A0A5C7P0G8-F1
#
_cell.length_a   1.000
_cell.length_b   1.000
_cell.length_c   1.000
_cell.angle_alpha   90.00
_cell.angle_beta   90.00
_cell.angle_gamma   90.00
#
_symmetry.space_group_name_H-M   'P 1'
#
loop_
_entity.id
_entity.type
_entity.pdbx_description
1 polymer ?
#
loop_
_entity_poly.entity_id
_entity_poly.type
_entity_poly.pdbx_seq_one_letter_code
_entity_poly.pdbx_strand_id
1 'polypeptide(L)'
;MSLQARRLSVPIEKGEIKSEALSVQQRAAAAGEFAQATSTFLSYLASRYQKVRNRFAEDRISFRDQLARQLKGHSRQPTTTAHQAAAWRAWLIAASEEGALSKEEGIALWTEIWRLLTQAGDDQKDLQGSVHPVDAFLTLFRSALVSGRANLQTIDGDEPNEIGKLCGWRNGMPSGECAGWIHNDILYLEMETAYGVANAMGHRNGEGIACTQKTLKQRLDERKLIVIKDQGRGNATRVPRLRIPAIAIPLGAVFPSAEGGGGASS
;
A
#
# COMPACT_ATOMS: atom_id res chain seq x y z
N MET A 1 -0.49 -11.51 4.95
CA MET A 1 -1.56 -10.52 4.65
C MET A 1 -1.12 -9.21 5.30
N SER A 2 -0.92 -8.13 4.54
CA SER A 2 -0.29 -6.90 5.06
C SER A 2 -1.19 -6.18 6.09
N LEU A 3 -0.60 -5.67 7.18
CA LEU A 3 -1.24 -4.87 8.23
C LEU A 3 -1.93 -3.61 7.67
N GLN A 4 -1.40 -3.03 6.59
CA GLN A 4 -1.95 -1.83 5.95
C GLN A 4 -3.34 -2.04 5.33
N ALA A 5 -3.73 -3.29 5.03
CA ALA A 5 -5.06 -3.61 4.50
C ALA A 5 -6.14 -3.76 5.60
N ARG A 6 -5.78 -3.63 6.88
CA ARG A 6 -6.67 -3.80 8.04
C ARG A 6 -6.70 -2.58 8.97
N ARG A 7 -6.05 -1.47 8.58
CA ARG A 7 -5.99 -0.22 9.34
C ARG A 7 -6.77 0.85 8.59
N LEU A 8 -7.75 1.49 9.24
CA LEU A 8 -8.32 2.75 8.77
C LEU A 8 -7.42 3.88 9.29
N SER A 9 -6.87 4.70 8.40
CA SER A 9 -6.03 5.84 8.80
C SER A 9 -6.75 7.13 8.45
N VAL A 10 -7.00 7.98 9.46
CA VAL A 10 -7.57 9.31 9.26
C VAL A 10 -6.43 10.30 9.51
N PRO A 11 -5.86 10.93 8.47
CA PRO A 11 -4.87 11.99 8.67
C PRO A 11 -5.54 13.15 9.39
N ILE A 12 -4.85 13.73 10.38
CA ILE A 12 -5.31 14.90 11.12
C ILE A 12 -4.22 15.95 11.01
N GLU A 13 -4.59 17.14 10.53
CA GLU A 13 -3.66 18.26 10.43
C GLU A 13 -3.50 19.01 11.76
N LYS A 14 -2.38 19.71 11.90
CA LYS A 14 -2.12 20.56 13.07
C LYS A 14 -3.16 21.69 13.10
N GLY A 15 -4.02 21.68 14.12
CA GLY A 15 -5.07 22.69 14.33
C GLY A 15 -6.47 22.23 13.96
N GLU A 16 -6.62 21.02 13.41
CA GLU A 16 -7.93 20.46 13.03
C GLU A 16 -8.75 20.02 14.26
N ILE A 17 -8.07 19.58 15.32
CA ILE A 17 -8.70 19.29 16.61
C ILE A 17 -8.89 20.61 17.38
N LYS A 18 -10.15 21.04 17.50
CA LYS A 18 -10.53 22.22 18.29
C LYS A 18 -10.28 21.95 19.78
N SER A 19 -9.42 22.75 20.40
CA SER A 19 -8.94 22.54 21.77
C SER A 19 -10.07 22.62 22.81
N GLU A 20 -11.05 23.48 22.57
CA GLU A 20 -12.20 23.71 23.45
C GLU A 20 -13.12 22.49 23.45
N ALA A 21 -13.42 21.96 22.25
CA ALA A 21 -14.22 20.75 22.11
C ALA A 21 -13.53 19.54 22.74
N LEU A 22 -12.22 19.39 22.52
CA LEU A 22 -11.42 18.33 23.15
C LEU A 22 -11.47 18.41 24.67
N SER A 23 -11.33 19.61 25.24
CA SER A 23 -11.37 19.83 26.70
C SER A 23 -12.73 19.49 27.32
N VAL A 24 -13.83 19.68 26.59
CA VAL A 24 -15.17 19.23 27.01
C VAL A 24 -15.22 17.70 27.05
N GLN A 25 -14.77 17.02 25.99
CA GLN A 25 -14.79 15.57 25.92
C GLN A 25 -13.86 14.92 26.96
N GLN A 26 -12.71 15.52 27.25
CA GLN A 26 -11.80 15.06 28.30
C GLN A 26 -12.43 15.16 29.70
N ARG A 27 -13.21 16.21 29.98
CA ARG A 27 -13.95 16.32 31.24
C ARG A 27 -15.05 15.25 31.36
N ALA A 28 -15.81 15.01 30.29
CA ALA A 28 -16.81 13.94 30.25
C ALA A 28 -16.17 12.55 30.49
N ALA A 29 -15.01 12.31 29.87
CA ALA A 29 -14.23 11.09 30.10
C ALA A 29 -13.79 10.96 31.56
N ALA A 30 -13.25 12.03 32.16
CA ALA A 30 -12.83 12.06 33.57
C ALA A 30 -14.00 11.89 34.55
N ALA A 31 -15.19 12.37 34.18
CA ALA A 31 -16.43 12.15 34.92
C ALA A 31 -16.99 10.73 34.76
N GLY A 32 -16.40 9.89 33.89
CA GLY A 32 -16.79 8.50 33.68
C GLY A 32 -17.94 8.29 32.69
N GLU A 33 -18.40 9.34 31.99
CA GLU A 33 -19.55 9.25 31.07
C GLU A 33 -19.31 8.24 29.93
N PHE A 34 -18.09 8.20 29.39
CA PHE A 34 -17.72 7.21 28.36
C PHE A 34 -17.66 5.78 28.91
N ALA A 35 -17.23 5.62 30.16
CA ALA A 35 -17.21 4.33 30.83
C ALA A 35 -18.64 3.84 31.08
N GLN A 36 -19.53 4.73 31.53
CA GLN A 36 -20.95 4.44 31.69
C GLN A 36 -21.61 4.05 30.36
N ALA A 37 -21.39 4.83 29.29
CA ALA A 37 -21.93 4.50 27.96
C ALA A 37 -21.45 3.12 27.47
N THR A 38 -20.17 2.81 27.67
CA THR A 38 -19.60 1.49 27.34
C THR A 38 -20.22 0.39 28.18
N SER A 39 -20.38 0.59 29.50
CA SER A 39 -21.02 -0.39 30.38
C SER A 39 -22.47 -0.66 29.96
N THR A 40 -23.24 0.39 29.66
CA THR A 40 -24.62 0.25 29.17
C THR A 40 -24.66 -0.55 27.87
N PHE A 41 -23.77 -0.28 26.93
CA PHE A 41 -23.68 -1.05 25.69
C PHE A 41 -23.34 -2.52 25.95
N LEU A 42 -22.39 -2.82 26.84
CA LEU A 42 -22.03 -4.18 27.20
C LEU A 42 -23.20 -4.94 27.87
N SER A 43 -23.94 -4.28 28.76
CA SER A 43 -25.15 -4.84 29.37
C SER A 43 -26.26 -5.09 28.34
N TYR A 44 -26.45 -4.17 27.39
CA TYR A 44 -27.36 -4.34 26.26
C TYR A 44 -26.96 -5.55 25.40
N LEU A 45 -25.67 -5.69 25.09
CA LEU A 45 -25.15 -6.84 24.34
C LEU A 45 -25.35 -8.14 25.10
N ALA A 46 -25.05 -8.19 26.39
CA ALA A 46 -25.16 -9.41 27.19
C ALA A 46 -26.61 -9.93 27.23
N SER A 47 -27.59 -9.04 27.39
CA SER A 47 -29.00 -9.41 27.43
C SER A 47 -29.58 -9.84 26.06
N ARG A 48 -28.94 -9.43 24.95
CA ARG A 48 -29.47 -9.61 23.57
C ARG A 48 -28.45 -10.23 22.62
N TYR A 49 -27.47 -10.95 23.15
CA TYR A 49 -26.24 -11.31 22.44
C TYR A 49 -26.50 -11.99 21.10
N GLN A 50 -27.35 -13.02 21.08
CA GLN A 50 -27.61 -13.77 19.86
C GLN A 50 -28.26 -12.90 18.76
N LYS A 51 -29.21 -12.04 19.14
CA LYS A 51 -29.90 -11.13 18.21
C LYS A 51 -28.92 -10.12 17.62
N VAL A 52 -28.12 -9.47 18.48
CA VAL A 52 -27.14 -8.46 18.03
C VAL A 52 -26.05 -9.10 17.18
N ARG A 53 -25.55 -10.29 17.58
CA ARG A 53 -24.53 -11.03 16.83
C ARG A 53 -25.00 -11.41 15.43
N ASN A 54 -26.22 -11.92 15.30
CA ASN A 54 -26.79 -12.28 14.00
C ASN A 54 -26.93 -11.04 13.12
N ARG A 55 -27.49 -9.95 13.67
CA ARG A 55 -27.64 -8.70 12.93
C ARG A 55 -26.30 -8.12 12.49
N PHE A 56 -25.31 -8.12 13.37
CA PHE A 56 -23.95 -7.65 13.04
C PHE A 56 -23.32 -8.49 11.91
N ALA A 57 -23.53 -9.81 11.91
CA ALA A 57 -23.04 -10.68 10.83
C ALA A 57 -23.71 -10.37 9.48
N GLU A 58 -25.04 -10.16 9.49
CA GLU A 58 -25.79 -9.73 8.30
C GLU A 58 -25.33 -8.36 7.79
N ASP A 59 -25.20 -7.39 8.68
CA ASP A 59 -24.80 -6.02 8.36
C ASP A 59 -23.39 -5.98 7.76
N ARG A 60 -22.44 -6.76 8.30
CA ARG A 60 -21.08 -6.87 7.73
C ARG A 60 -21.08 -7.33 6.29
N ILE A 61 -21.90 -8.33 5.95
CA ILE A 61 -21.99 -8.86 4.58
C ILE A 61 -22.67 -7.84 3.68
N SER A 62 -23.83 -7.32 4.10
CA SER A 62 -24.61 -6.35 3.34
C SER A 62 -23.82 -5.09 3.03
N PHE A 63 -23.14 -4.51 4.03
CA PHE A 63 -22.34 -3.30 3.84
C PHE A 63 -21.10 -3.54 2.98
N ARG A 64 -20.43 -4.69 3.13
CA ARG A 64 -19.33 -5.06 2.24
C ARG A 64 -19.80 -5.11 0.79
N ASP A 65 -20.95 -5.70 0.53
CA ASP A 65 -21.49 -5.85 -0.82
C ASP A 65 -21.95 -4.49 -1.40
N GLN A 66 -22.52 -3.61 -0.57
CA GLN A 66 -22.84 -2.23 -0.97
C GLN A 66 -21.59 -1.44 -1.35
N LEU A 67 -20.56 -1.48 -0.50
CA LEU A 67 -19.27 -0.83 -0.76
C LEU A 67 -18.62 -1.40 -2.03
N ALA A 68 -18.66 -2.72 -2.22
CA ALA A 68 -18.10 -3.35 -3.41
C ALA A 68 -18.77 -2.91 -4.72
N ARG A 69 -20.07 -2.59 -4.70
CA ARG A 69 -20.79 -2.07 -5.89
C ARG A 69 -20.47 -0.61 -6.19
N GLN A 70 -20.30 0.22 -5.15
CA GLN A 70 -19.95 1.63 -5.29
C GLN A 70 -18.52 1.80 -5.83
N LEU A 71 -17.61 0.91 -5.44
CA LEU A 71 -16.22 0.94 -5.84
C LEU A 71 -16.02 0.14 -7.15
N LYS A 72 -16.23 0.78 -8.30
CA LYS A 72 -15.88 0.22 -9.63
C LYS A 72 -14.38 -0.05 -9.73
N GLY A 73 -13.92 -1.22 -9.27
CA GLY A 73 -12.53 -1.67 -9.45
C GLY A 73 -11.82 -2.02 -8.14
N HIS A 74 -11.43 -3.29 -8.07
CA HIS A 74 -10.34 -3.90 -7.29
C HIS A 74 -9.83 -3.20 -6.02
N SER A 75 -10.60 -3.21 -4.92
CA SER A 75 -9.98 -3.03 -3.60
C SER A 75 -10.41 -4.09 -2.61
N ARG A 76 -9.44 -4.59 -1.82
CA ARG A 76 -9.65 -5.52 -0.70
C ARG A 76 -9.92 -4.79 0.63
N GLN A 77 -10.21 -3.48 0.57
CA GLN A 77 -10.58 -2.60 1.68
C GLN A 77 -12.08 -2.59 2.10
N PRO A 78 -13.07 -3.15 1.36
CA PRO A 78 -14.48 -3.13 1.77
C PRO A 78 -14.77 -3.84 3.09
N THR A 79 -13.94 -4.81 3.51
CA THR A 79 -14.22 -5.61 4.72
C THR A 79 -13.99 -4.83 6.01
N THR A 80 -12.92 -4.06 6.13
CA THR A 80 -12.61 -3.28 7.34
C THR A 80 -13.65 -2.18 7.56
N THR A 81 -13.95 -1.41 6.50
CA THR A 81 -14.97 -0.35 6.55
C THR A 81 -16.36 -0.92 6.85
N ALA A 82 -16.74 -2.04 6.24
CA ALA A 82 -18.02 -2.71 6.53
C ALA A 82 -18.13 -3.18 7.99
N HIS A 83 -17.03 -3.67 8.58
CA HIS A 83 -17.02 -4.07 9.99
C HIS A 83 -17.22 -2.87 10.93
N GLN A 84 -16.54 -1.74 10.65
CA GLN A 84 -16.73 -0.52 11.44
C GLN A 84 -18.14 0.05 11.30
N ALA A 85 -18.68 0.05 10.08
CA ALA A 85 -20.06 0.46 9.83
C ALA A 85 -21.06 -0.42 10.59
N ALA A 86 -20.87 -1.75 10.58
CA ALA A 86 -21.72 -2.67 11.34
C ALA A 86 -21.61 -2.45 12.87
N ALA A 87 -20.43 -2.12 13.38
CA ALA A 87 -20.22 -1.82 14.80
C ALA A 87 -20.96 -0.52 15.21
N TRP A 88 -20.82 0.54 14.41
CA TRP A 88 -21.57 1.79 14.61
C TRP A 88 -23.08 1.58 14.56
N ARG A 89 -23.58 0.79 13.60
CA ARG A 89 -25.00 0.48 13.52
C ARG A 89 -25.51 -0.24 14.78
N ALA A 90 -24.74 -1.21 15.29
CA ALA A 90 -25.09 -1.90 16.53
C ALA A 90 -25.11 -0.93 17.73
N TRP A 91 -24.13 -0.03 17.82
CA TRP A 91 -24.07 1.00 18.87
C TRP A 91 -25.25 1.96 18.83
N LEU A 92 -25.59 2.50 17.65
CA LEU A 92 -26.70 3.44 17.49
C LEU A 92 -28.07 2.80 17.78
N ILE A 93 -28.26 1.53 17.40
CA ILE A 93 -29.47 0.78 17.74
C ILE A 93 -29.57 0.62 19.26
N ALA A 94 -28.48 0.21 19.93
CA ALA A 94 -28.46 0.06 21.38
C ALA A 94 -28.75 1.38 22.09
N ALA A 95 -28.09 2.47 21.67
CA ALA A 95 -28.31 3.81 22.22
C ALA A 95 -29.77 4.27 22.03
N SER A 96 -30.40 3.95 20.90
CA SER A 96 -31.80 4.28 20.69
C SER A 96 -32.77 3.42 21.50
N GLU A 97 -32.52 2.12 21.62
CA GLU A 97 -33.36 1.22 22.43
C GLU A 97 -33.24 1.48 23.94
N GLU A 98 -32.08 1.92 24.41
CA GLU A 98 -31.85 2.33 25.80
C GLU A 98 -32.25 3.80 26.05
N GLY A 99 -32.82 4.49 25.05
CA GLY A 99 -33.37 5.84 25.20
C GLY A 99 -32.33 6.97 25.25
N ALA A 100 -31.06 6.68 25.00
CA ALA A 100 -30.00 7.69 24.93
C ALA A 100 -30.05 8.54 23.65
N LEU A 101 -30.70 8.03 22.60
CA LEU A 101 -30.96 8.74 21.34
C LEU A 101 -32.39 8.49 20.84
N SER A 102 -33.01 9.48 20.24
CA SER A 102 -34.20 9.23 19.42
C SER A 102 -33.86 8.41 18.17
N LYS A 103 -34.88 7.82 17.54
CA LYS A 103 -34.67 7.07 16.29
C LYS A 103 -34.21 7.99 15.17
N GLU A 104 -34.73 9.20 15.14
CA GLU A 104 -34.43 10.23 14.15
C GLU A 104 -32.97 10.67 14.26
N GLU A 105 -32.48 10.93 15.49
CA GLU A 105 -31.06 11.22 15.75
C GLU A 105 -30.16 10.05 15.36
N GLY A 106 -30.56 8.82 15.70
CA GLY A 106 -29.82 7.62 15.32
C GLY A 106 -29.68 7.46 13.80
N ILE A 107 -30.74 7.74 13.04
CA ILE A 107 -30.72 7.70 11.55
C ILE A 107 -29.83 8.81 10.97
N ALA A 108 -29.92 10.03 11.53
CA ALA A 108 -29.10 11.15 11.10
C ALA A 108 -27.59 10.86 11.33
N LEU A 109 -27.24 10.39 12.52
CA LEU A 109 -25.87 9.97 12.85
C LEU A 109 -25.38 8.83 11.97
N TRP A 110 -26.23 7.82 11.71
CA TRP A 110 -25.88 6.72 10.81
C TRP A 110 -25.54 7.22 9.41
N THR A 111 -26.35 8.13 8.86
CA THR A 111 -26.12 8.69 7.52
C THR A 111 -24.77 9.38 7.44
N GLU A 112 -24.44 10.19 8.45
CA GLU A 112 -23.17 10.90 8.50
C GLU A 112 -21.98 9.97 8.72
N ILE A 113 -22.08 9.01 9.65
CA ILE A 113 -21.04 8.00 9.89
C ILE A 113 -20.78 7.18 8.63
N TRP A 114 -21.83 6.75 7.93
CA TRP A 114 -21.68 6.00 6.68
C TRP A 114 -20.90 6.81 5.65
N ARG A 115 -21.31 8.07 5.43
CA ARG A 115 -20.64 9.00 4.50
C ARG A 115 -19.17 9.20 4.84
N LEU A 116 -18.85 9.46 6.11
CA LEU A 116 -17.48 9.67 6.58
C LEU A 116 -16.62 8.40 6.47
N LEU A 117 -17.16 7.23 6.81
CA LEU A 117 -16.46 5.96 6.67
C LEU A 117 -16.20 5.60 5.20
N THR A 118 -17.14 5.90 4.29
CA THR A 118 -16.90 5.74 2.85
C THR A 118 -15.83 6.69 2.36
N GLN A 119 -15.88 7.97 2.75
CA GLN A 119 -14.88 8.97 2.35
C GLN A 119 -13.48 8.59 2.84
N ALA A 120 -13.34 8.25 4.13
CA ALA A 120 -12.04 7.83 4.68
C ALA A 120 -11.51 6.55 4.01
N GLY A 121 -12.42 5.66 3.57
CA GLY A 121 -12.06 4.48 2.78
C GLY A 121 -11.55 4.83 1.38
N ASP A 122 -12.05 5.90 0.77
CA ASP A 122 -11.59 6.42 -0.52
C ASP A 122 -10.28 7.21 -0.39
N ASP A 123 -10.17 8.11 0.59
CA ASP A 123 -8.94 8.88 0.85
C ASP A 123 -7.74 7.97 1.18
N GLN A 124 -8.00 6.84 1.86
CA GLN A 124 -6.97 5.84 2.10
C GLN A 124 -6.49 5.14 0.81
N LYS A 125 -7.31 5.06 -0.24
CA LYS A 125 -6.85 4.57 -1.55
C LYS A 125 -5.87 5.53 -2.17
N ASP A 126 -6.05 6.84 -2.00
CA ASP A 126 -5.14 7.84 -2.52
C ASP A 126 -3.79 7.79 -1.78
N LEU A 127 -3.82 7.54 -0.47
CA LEU A 127 -2.60 7.29 0.32
C LEU A 127 -1.90 5.97 -0.06
N GLN A 128 -2.65 4.89 -0.33
CA GLN A 128 -2.10 3.61 -0.82
C GLN A 128 -1.76 3.63 -2.32
N GLY A 129 -2.23 4.63 -3.04
CA GLY A 129 -2.12 4.79 -4.50
C GLY A 129 -0.96 5.65 -4.95
N SER A 130 -0.18 6.26 -4.04
CA SER A 130 0.73 7.35 -4.43
C SER A 130 1.98 6.92 -5.21
N VAL A 131 2.43 5.67 -5.16
CA VAL A 131 3.46 5.15 -6.08
C VAL A 131 3.24 3.66 -6.35
N HIS A 132 3.08 3.27 -7.61
CA HIS A 132 3.01 1.86 -7.97
C HIS A 132 4.32 1.16 -7.54
N PRO A 133 4.31 -0.02 -6.88
CA PRO A 133 5.51 -0.63 -6.29
C PRO A 133 6.66 -0.88 -7.28
N VAL A 134 6.36 -1.05 -8.57
CA VAL A 134 7.39 -1.12 -9.61
C VAL A 134 8.08 0.22 -9.80
N ASP A 135 7.35 1.34 -9.83
CA ASP A 135 7.95 2.67 -9.97
C ASP A 135 8.77 3.04 -8.72
N ALA A 136 8.26 2.70 -7.54
CA ALA A 136 8.99 2.85 -6.28
C ALA A 136 10.29 2.04 -6.29
N PHE A 137 10.22 0.78 -6.71
CA PHE A 137 11.39 -0.08 -6.85
C PHE A 137 12.41 0.51 -7.83
N LEU A 138 12.01 0.86 -9.06
CA LEU A 138 12.92 1.38 -10.08
C LEU A 138 13.61 2.67 -9.62
N THR A 139 12.86 3.56 -8.94
CA THR A 139 13.38 4.81 -8.39
C THR A 139 14.41 4.58 -7.29
N LEU A 140 14.08 3.73 -6.31
CA LEU A 140 14.97 3.40 -5.20
C LEU A 140 16.20 2.61 -5.66
N PHE A 141 16.01 1.71 -6.62
CA PHE A 141 17.08 0.93 -7.23
C PHE A 141 18.08 1.84 -7.97
N ARG A 142 17.59 2.76 -8.81
CA ARG A 142 18.43 3.79 -9.44
C ARG A 142 19.20 4.62 -8.41
N SER A 143 18.54 4.99 -7.31
CA SER A 143 19.18 5.73 -6.21
C SER A 143 20.28 4.91 -5.51
N ALA A 144 20.08 3.60 -5.34
CA ALA A 144 21.10 2.69 -4.80
C ALA A 144 22.34 2.63 -5.72
N LEU A 145 22.13 2.56 -7.04
CA LEU A 145 23.20 2.54 -8.03
C LEU A 145 24.02 3.85 -8.03
N VAL A 146 23.35 5.00 -8.18
CA VAL A 146 24.03 6.31 -8.21
C VAL A 146 24.78 6.60 -6.91
N SER A 147 24.27 6.13 -5.77
CA SER A 147 24.95 6.27 -4.48
C SER A 147 26.10 5.29 -4.26
N GLY A 148 26.33 4.34 -5.17
CA GLY A 148 27.40 3.34 -5.10
C GLY A 148 27.12 2.22 -4.08
N ARG A 149 25.85 2.02 -3.69
CA ARG A 149 25.44 0.91 -2.78
C ARG A 149 25.19 -0.40 -3.53
N ALA A 150 25.00 -0.30 -4.83
CA ALA A 150 24.97 -1.43 -5.74
C ALA A 150 25.64 -1.02 -7.05
N ASN A 151 26.03 -2.01 -7.85
CA ASN A 151 26.52 -1.82 -9.20
C ASN A 151 25.83 -2.73 -10.22
N LEU A 152 25.88 -2.29 -11.48
CA LEU A 152 25.56 -3.09 -12.65
C LEU A 152 26.83 -3.29 -13.47
N GLN A 153 27.04 -4.48 -13.99
CA GLN A 153 28.24 -4.85 -14.76
C GLN A 153 27.85 -5.28 -16.17
N THR A 154 28.78 -5.29 -17.12
CA THR A 154 28.57 -6.05 -18.36
C THR A 154 28.56 -7.56 -18.05
N ILE A 155 28.10 -8.39 -18.98
CA ILE A 155 28.19 -9.86 -18.84
C ILE A 155 29.62 -10.38 -18.77
N ASP A 156 30.60 -9.56 -19.15
CA ASP A 156 32.03 -9.87 -19.09
C ASP A 156 32.68 -9.35 -17.77
N GLY A 157 31.90 -8.68 -16.92
CA GLY A 157 32.32 -8.17 -15.61
C GLY A 157 32.86 -6.73 -15.62
N ASP A 158 32.80 -6.07 -16.77
CA ASP A 158 33.37 -4.74 -16.98
C ASP A 158 32.41 -3.60 -16.64
N GLU A 159 32.95 -2.38 -16.59
CA GLU A 159 32.18 -1.13 -16.48
C GLU A 159 31.27 -0.96 -17.70
N PRO A 160 29.96 -0.72 -17.51
CA PRO A 160 29.08 -0.38 -18.62
C PRO A 160 29.50 0.94 -19.27
N ASN A 161 29.79 0.91 -20.57
CA ASN A 161 30.18 2.09 -21.33
C ASN A 161 29.15 3.22 -21.21
N GLU A 162 29.64 4.46 -21.13
CA GLU A 162 28.86 5.71 -21.09
C GLU A 162 28.00 5.94 -19.83
N ILE A 163 27.54 4.88 -19.16
CA ILE A 163 26.65 4.96 -17.98
C ILE A 163 27.27 4.41 -16.70
N GLY A 164 28.55 4.02 -16.70
CA GLY A 164 29.25 3.41 -15.55
C GLY A 164 29.04 4.15 -14.23
N LYS A 165 29.13 5.49 -14.22
CA LYS A 165 28.83 6.32 -13.03
C LYS A 165 27.40 6.15 -12.51
N LEU A 166 26.42 5.99 -13.40
CA LEU A 166 25.01 5.75 -13.04
C LEU A 166 24.78 4.31 -12.60
N CYS A 167 25.66 3.40 -13.02
CA CYS A 167 25.66 1.98 -12.70
C CYS A 167 26.50 1.63 -11.48
N GLY A 168 26.88 2.60 -10.63
CA GLY A 168 27.59 2.34 -9.38
C GLY A 168 29.09 2.14 -9.51
N TRP A 169 29.71 2.58 -10.61
CA TRP A 169 31.16 2.55 -10.79
C TRP A 169 31.82 3.88 -10.40
N ARG A 170 33.01 3.79 -9.80
CA ARG A 170 33.85 4.93 -9.43
C ARG A 170 35.30 4.61 -9.70
N ASN A 171 35.99 5.50 -10.43
CA ASN A 171 37.41 5.34 -10.78
C ASN A 171 37.72 3.96 -11.42
N GLY A 172 36.84 3.46 -12.30
CA GLY A 172 37.00 2.16 -12.96
C GLY A 172 36.77 0.94 -12.06
N MET A 173 36.23 1.13 -10.85
CA MET A 173 35.93 0.05 -9.91
C MET A 173 34.43 -0.01 -9.57
N PRO A 174 33.83 -1.20 -9.48
CA PRO A 174 32.45 -1.35 -9.06
C PRO A 174 32.31 -1.07 -7.55
N SER A 175 31.26 -0.35 -7.16
CA SER A 175 30.95 -0.05 -5.76
C SER A 175 29.69 -0.78 -5.31
N GLY A 176 29.70 -1.32 -4.09
CA GLY A 176 28.56 -2.05 -3.52
C GLY A 176 28.37 -3.45 -4.12
N GLU A 177 27.19 -4.03 -3.90
CA GLU A 177 26.87 -5.38 -4.36
C GLU A 177 26.47 -5.39 -5.85
N CYS A 178 26.84 -6.43 -6.58
CA CYS A 178 26.44 -6.59 -7.99
C CYS A 178 24.97 -6.98 -8.07
N ALA A 179 24.13 -6.04 -8.50
CA ALA A 179 22.68 -6.20 -8.54
C ALA A 179 22.13 -6.63 -9.91
N GLY A 180 23.00 -6.81 -10.90
CA GLY A 180 22.61 -7.29 -12.21
C GLY A 180 23.65 -7.03 -13.30
N TRP A 181 23.32 -7.53 -14.49
CA TRP A 181 24.19 -7.49 -15.65
C TRP A 181 23.48 -6.85 -16.84
N ILE A 182 24.24 -6.13 -17.66
CA ILE A 182 23.76 -5.45 -18.87
C ILE A 182 24.27 -6.19 -20.11
N HIS A 183 23.37 -6.47 -21.04
CA HIS A 183 23.69 -6.99 -22.37
C HIS A 183 22.64 -6.55 -23.39
N ASN A 184 23.06 -5.93 -24.49
CA ASN A 184 22.19 -5.48 -25.59
C ASN A 184 20.95 -4.69 -25.11
N ASP A 185 21.15 -3.63 -24.33
CA ASP A 185 20.09 -2.78 -23.75
C ASP A 185 19.08 -3.50 -22.84
N ILE A 186 19.42 -4.71 -22.41
CA ILE A 186 18.64 -5.49 -21.44
C ILE A 186 19.42 -5.53 -20.13
N LEU A 187 18.72 -5.20 -19.06
CA LEU A 187 19.17 -5.38 -17.70
C LEU A 187 18.65 -6.71 -17.15
N TYR A 188 19.57 -7.61 -16.84
CA TYR A 188 19.33 -8.85 -16.13
C TYR A 188 19.48 -8.60 -14.63
N LEU A 189 18.36 -8.37 -13.96
CA LEU A 189 18.31 -8.16 -12.52
C LEU A 189 18.60 -9.45 -11.76
N GLU A 190 19.63 -9.39 -10.91
CA GLU A 190 19.75 -10.33 -9.80
C GLU A 190 18.74 -9.88 -8.74
N MET A 191 17.62 -10.59 -8.65
CA MET A 191 16.45 -10.10 -7.95
C MET A 191 16.64 -10.00 -6.45
N GLU A 192 17.50 -10.82 -5.84
CA GLU A 192 17.69 -10.81 -4.39
C GLU A 192 18.43 -9.55 -3.96
N THR A 193 19.59 -9.32 -4.59
CA THR A 193 20.44 -8.16 -4.40
C THR A 193 19.71 -6.88 -4.80
N ALA A 194 19.13 -6.83 -6.01
CA ALA A 194 18.45 -5.63 -6.50
C ALA A 194 17.28 -5.20 -5.59
N TYR A 195 16.48 -6.17 -5.14
CA TYR A 195 15.40 -5.89 -4.19
C TYR A 195 15.95 -5.46 -2.82
N GLY A 196 16.96 -6.14 -2.30
CA GLY A 196 17.57 -5.85 -1.00
C GLY A 196 18.09 -4.42 -0.92
N VAL A 197 18.88 -4.00 -1.90
CA VAL A 197 19.47 -2.65 -1.91
C VAL A 197 18.41 -1.55 -2.12
N ALA A 198 17.41 -1.79 -2.97
CA ALA A 198 16.32 -0.84 -3.20
C ALA A 198 15.44 -0.71 -1.95
N ASN A 199 15.13 -1.82 -1.27
CA ASN A 199 14.32 -1.81 -0.06
C ASN A 199 15.07 -1.13 1.11
N ALA A 200 16.38 -1.37 1.25
CA ALA A 200 17.22 -0.69 2.23
C ALA A 200 17.31 0.82 1.99
N MET A 201 17.29 1.26 0.73
CA MET A 201 17.21 2.68 0.38
C MET A 201 15.89 3.32 0.83
N GLY A 202 14.76 2.64 0.62
CA GLY A 202 13.45 3.14 1.05
C GLY A 202 13.35 3.30 2.57
N HIS A 203 13.78 2.29 3.33
CA HIS A 203 13.73 2.33 4.81
C HIS A 203 14.51 3.51 5.42
N ARG A 204 15.60 3.96 4.78
CA ARG A 204 16.35 5.15 5.24
C ARG A 204 15.57 6.46 5.10
N ASN A 205 14.60 6.50 4.18
CA ASN A 205 13.80 7.69 3.87
C ASN A 205 12.37 7.61 4.46
N GLY A 206 12.09 6.62 5.32
CA GLY A 206 10.84 6.50 6.08
C GLY A 206 10.02 5.24 5.77
N GLU A 207 10.01 4.76 4.52
CA GLU A 207 9.25 3.57 4.13
C GLU A 207 9.94 2.74 3.04
N GLY A 208 9.97 1.40 3.22
CA GLY A 208 10.48 0.45 2.22
C GLY A 208 9.50 0.19 1.07
N ILE A 209 9.84 -0.77 0.19
CA ILE A 209 8.97 -1.17 -0.93
C ILE A 209 7.72 -1.87 -0.38
N ALA A 210 6.53 -1.42 -0.78
CA ALA A 210 5.24 -1.88 -0.25
C ALA A 210 4.84 -3.33 -0.61
N CYS A 211 5.69 -4.10 -1.29
CA CYS A 211 5.42 -5.49 -1.66
C CYS A 211 6.67 -6.36 -1.61
N THR A 212 6.49 -7.68 -1.47
CA THR A 212 7.60 -8.63 -1.44
C THR A 212 8.24 -8.78 -2.82
N GLN A 213 9.47 -9.28 -2.87
CA GLN A 213 10.20 -9.62 -4.10
C GLN A 213 9.37 -10.49 -5.07
N LYS A 214 8.65 -11.50 -4.55
CA LYS A 214 7.77 -12.37 -5.36
C LYS A 214 6.63 -11.58 -6.01
N THR A 215 6.00 -10.67 -5.26
CA THR A 215 4.93 -9.82 -5.77
C THR A 215 5.46 -8.76 -6.73
N LEU A 216 6.64 -8.20 -6.48
CA LEU A 216 7.31 -7.27 -7.40
C LEU A 216 7.55 -7.92 -8.76
N LYS A 217 8.07 -9.15 -8.79
CA LYS A 217 8.26 -9.93 -10.03
C LYS A 217 6.96 -10.15 -10.80
N GLN A 218 5.85 -10.39 -10.12
CA GLN A 218 4.52 -10.50 -10.76
C GLN A 218 4.08 -9.16 -11.35
N ARG A 219 4.25 -8.06 -10.62
CA ARG A 219 3.87 -6.72 -11.09
C ARG A 219 4.72 -6.19 -12.25
N LEU A 220 6.01 -6.54 -12.29
CA LEU A 220 6.87 -6.27 -13.44
C LEU A 220 6.32 -6.93 -14.71
N ASP A 221 5.81 -8.15 -14.57
CA ASP A 221 5.21 -8.90 -15.67
C ASP A 221 3.86 -8.32 -16.12
N GLU A 222 2.99 -7.99 -15.17
CA GLU A 222 1.70 -7.33 -15.43
C GLU A 222 1.89 -6.01 -16.20
N ARG A 223 2.99 -5.29 -15.94
CA ARG A 223 3.39 -4.07 -16.67
C ARG A 223 4.14 -4.33 -17.98
N LYS A 224 4.29 -5.60 -18.38
CA LYS A 224 5.00 -6.01 -19.60
C LYS A 224 6.46 -5.52 -19.64
N LEU A 225 7.10 -5.36 -18.49
CA LEU A 225 8.50 -4.97 -18.38
C LEU A 225 9.45 -6.17 -18.45
N ILE A 226 8.96 -7.40 -18.31
CA ILE A 226 9.80 -8.60 -18.46
C ILE A 226 9.88 -8.96 -19.94
N VAL A 227 11.06 -8.76 -20.54
CA VAL A 227 11.27 -8.90 -21.99
C VAL A 227 11.74 -10.28 -22.43
N ILE A 228 12.36 -11.06 -21.53
CA ILE A 228 12.80 -12.43 -21.82
C ILE A 228 12.24 -13.38 -20.77
N LYS A 229 11.63 -14.47 -21.25
CA LYS A 229 11.08 -15.56 -20.44
C LYS A 229 11.56 -16.89 -20.98
N ASP A 230 12.18 -17.71 -20.13
CA ASP A 230 12.58 -19.06 -20.54
C ASP A 230 11.37 -20.01 -20.47
N GLN A 231 11.21 -20.85 -21.49
CA GLN A 231 10.20 -21.90 -21.46
C GLN A 231 10.40 -22.81 -20.23
N GLY A 232 9.36 -22.94 -19.41
CA GLY A 232 9.39 -23.74 -18.18
C GLY A 232 9.91 -23.03 -16.92
N ARG A 233 10.39 -21.78 -16.97
CA ARG A 233 10.85 -21.01 -15.78
C ARG A 233 9.99 -19.78 -15.48
N GLY A 234 8.87 -19.63 -16.20
CA GLY A 234 7.93 -18.51 -16.04
C GLY A 234 8.62 -17.19 -16.33
N ASN A 235 8.59 -16.26 -15.36
CA ASN A 235 9.09 -14.89 -15.53
C ASN A 235 10.61 -14.75 -15.35
N ALA A 236 11.36 -15.85 -15.22
CA ALA A 236 12.82 -15.82 -15.10
C ALA A 236 13.50 -16.27 -16.40
N THR A 237 14.71 -15.78 -16.60
CA THR A 237 15.64 -16.23 -17.64
C THR A 237 17.04 -16.42 -17.05
N ARG A 238 18.02 -16.70 -17.89
CA ARG A 238 19.44 -16.77 -17.52
C ARG A 238 20.22 -15.67 -18.21
N VAL A 239 21.15 -15.08 -17.46
CA VAL A 239 22.12 -14.13 -18.02
C VAL A 239 22.93 -14.83 -19.14
N PRO A 240 23.06 -14.23 -20.33
CA PRO A 240 23.90 -14.75 -21.40
C PRO A 240 25.33 -15.00 -20.92
N ARG A 241 25.94 -16.10 -21.36
CA ARG A 241 27.27 -16.62 -20.94
C ARG A 241 27.36 -17.06 -19.47
N LEU A 242 26.91 -16.25 -18.51
CA LEU A 242 27.04 -16.53 -17.07
C LEU A 242 26.07 -17.62 -16.58
N ARG A 243 24.94 -17.82 -17.27
CA ARG A 243 23.89 -18.81 -16.92
C ARG A 243 23.26 -18.62 -15.53
N ILE A 244 23.49 -17.47 -14.88
CA ILE A 244 22.90 -17.09 -13.59
C ILE A 244 21.41 -16.76 -13.76
N PRO A 245 20.50 -17.21 -12.87
CA PRO A 245 19.09 -16.85 -12.93
C PRO A 245 18.87 -15.34 -12.74
N ALA A 246 18.05 -14.73 -13.59
CA ALA A 246 17.75 -13.29 -13.52
C ALA A 246 16.36 -12.96 -14.05
N ILE A 247 15.94 -11.71 -13.85
CA ILE A 247 14.78 -11.12 -14.53
C ILE A 247 15.29 -10.12 -15.56
N ALA A 248 14.96 -10.35 -16.82
CA ALA A 248 15.34 -9.46 -17.91
C ALA A 248 14.30 -8.35 -18.08
N ILE A 249 14.71 -7.10 -17.89
CA ILE A 249 13.91 -5.90 -18.15
C ILE A 249 14.65 -4.95 -19.11
N PRO A 250 13.97 -4.04 -19.82
CA PRO A 250 14.64 -3.01 -20.61
C PRO A 250 15.54 -2.16 -19.70
N LEU A 251 16.77 -1.88 -20.14
CA LEU A 251 17.67 -0.96 -19.43
C LEU A 251 17.04 0.43 -19.25
N GLY A 252 16.27 0.87 -20.27
CA GLY A 252 15.50 2.11 -20.24
C GLY A 252 14.42 2.19 -19.16
N ALA A 253 14.03 1.07 -18.55
CA ALA A 253 13.11 1.08 -17.40
C ALA A 253 13.78 1.66 -16.13
N VAL A 254 15.10 1.53 -16.01
CA VAL A 254 15.89 2.14 -14.90
C VAL A 254 16.47 3.48 -15.33
N PHE A 255 16.91 3.59 -16.59
CA PHE A 255 17.52 4.79 -17.14
C PHE A 255 16.74 5.29 -18.37
N PRO A 256 15.59 5.95 -18.17
CA PRO A 256 14.81 6.48 -19.29
C PRO A 256 15.60 7.54 -20.05
N SER A 257 15.65 7.40 -21.39
CA SER A 257 16.23 8.40 -22.28
C SER A 257 15.44 9.71 -22.21
N ALA A 258 16.10 10.85 -22.37
CA ALA A 258 15.49 12.18 -22.24
C ALA A 258 14.41 12.51 -23.31
N GLU A 259 14.20 11.66 -24.33
CA GLU A 259 13.38 11.97 -25.51
C GLU A 259 11.96 11.38 -25.50
N GLY A 260 11.43 10.95 -24.35
CA GLY A 260 10.08 10.34 -24.25
C GLY A 260 8.92 11.30 -23.96
N GLY A 261 9.14 12.62 -23.97
CA GLY A 261 8.16 13.66 -23.61
C GLY A 261 7.69 14.48 -24.81
N GLY A 262 7.15 13.85 -25.85
CA GLY A 262 6.63 14.59 -27.01
C GLY A 262 5.98 13.67 -28.03
N GLY A 263 4.64 13.61 -28.02
CA GLY A 263 3.92 12.80 -28.99
C GLY A 263 2.43 12.62 -28.71
N ALA A 264 1.72 13.66 -28.30
CA ALA A 264 0.27 13.74 -28.47
C ALA A 264 0.01 14.91 -29.43
N SER A 265 -0.02 14.60 -30.73
CA SER A 265 -0.49 15.51 -31.77
C SER A 265 -0.91 14.66 -32.97
N SER A 266 -2.22 14.47 -33.08
CA SER A 266 -3.07 14.18 -34.26
C SER A 266 -4.06 13.06 -33.96
#